data_AF-A0A3D1F5H9-F1
#
_entry.id   AF-A0A3D1F5H9-F1
#
_cell.length_a   1.000
_cell.length_b   1.000
_cell.length_c   1.000
_cell.angle_alpha   90.00
_cell.angle_beta   90.00
_cell.angle_gamma   90.00
#
_symmetry.space_group_name_H-M   'P 1'
#
loop_
_entity.id
_entity.type
_entity.pdbx_description
1 polymer ?
#
loop_
_entity_poly.entity_id
_entity_poly.type
_entity_poly.pdbx_seq_one_letter_code
_entity_poly.pdbx_strand_id
1 'polypeptide(L)'
;MGLIIIPGTLAFTARQDSAAGQLSGNVRHKHMKRRKTIILVTVGLTVALGVVFRIFCGIFVIQPIGAVPDGATIIYWRSGLNLPFVASADGILEDSDAGVSLLGRGIVLAKLAEPIREREITRFVYSEWLYLWSTGGKSYEH
;
A
#
# COMPACT_ATOMS: atom_id res chain seq x y z
N MET A 1 -37.49 -70.74 14.65
CA MET A 1 -36.94 -69.40 14.96
C MET A 1 -37.21 -68.51 13.75
N GLY A 2 -38.32 -67.78 13.78
CA GLY A 2 -38.74 -66.90 12.68
C GLY A 2 -38.22 -65.48 12.94
N LEU A 3 -37.39 -64.98 12.02
CA LEU A 3 -36.90 -63.61 12.03
C LEU A 3 -38.03 -62.68 11.56
N ILE A 4 -38.66 -61.99 12.50
CA ILE A 4 -39.66 -60.95 12.20
C ILE A 4 -38.91 -59.72 11.71
N ILE A 5 -38.79 -59.57 10.40
CA ILE A 5 -38.27 -58.35 9.77
C ILE A 5 -39.39 -57.31 9.80
N ILE A 6 -39.28 -56.35 10.73
CA ILE A 6 -40.17 -55.20 10.82
C ILE A 6 -39.86 -54.28 9.62
N PRO A 7 -40.81 -54.05 8.70
CA PRO A 7 -40.56 -53.29 7.46
C PRO A 7 -40.21 -51.81 7.68
N GLY A 8 -40.27 -51.31 8.92
CA GLY A 8 -39.96 -49.93 9.28
C GLY A 8 -38.46 -49.63 9.53
N THR A 9 -37.63 -50.63 9.80
CA THR A 9 -36.24 -50.39 10.25
C THR A 9 -35.33 -49.95 9.11
N LEU A 10 -35.51 -50.47 7.89
CA LEU A 10 -34.71 -50.11 6.71
C LEU A 10 -35.04 -48.71 6.18
N ALA A 11 -36.30 -48.31 6.23
CA ALA A 11 -36.72 -46.95 5.84
C ALA A 11 -36.19 -45.89 6.81
N PHE A 12 -36.06 -46.24 8.09
CA PHE A 12 -35.52 -45.34 9.11
C PHE A 12 -34.01 -45.13 8.95
N THR A 13 -33.23 -46.18 8.67
CA THR A 13 -31.77 -46.08 8.48
C THR A 13 -31.42 -45.25 7.23
N ALA A 14 -32.08 -45.50 6.10
CA ALA A 14 -31.84 -44.74 4.86
C ALA A 14 -32.15 -43.23 5.00
N ARG A 15 -33.16 -42.89 5.81
CA ARG A 15 -33.54 -41.49 6.08
C ARG A 15 -32.56 -40.81 7.05
N GLN A 16 -32.00 -41.56 8.01
CA GLN A 16 -31.02 -41.06 8.97
C GLN A 16 -29.66 -40.79 8.30
N ASP A 17 -29.23 -41.67 7.41
CA ASP A 17 -27.99 -41.53 6.64
C ASP A 17 -28.05 -40.33 5.67
N SER A 18 -29.21 -40.11 5.05
CA SER A 18 -29.44 -38.94 4.18
C SER A 18 -29.41 -37.60 4.95
N ALA A 19 -29.95 -37.57 6.16
CA ALA A 19 -29.93 -36.38 7.02
C ALA A 19 -28.50 -36.06 7.52
N ALA A 20 -27.72 -37.07 7.90
CA ALA A 20 -26.33 -36.92 8.30
C ALA A 20 -25.44 -36.40 7.16
N GLY A 21 -25.65 -36.91 5.93
CA GLY A 21 -24.97 -36.43 4.72
C GLY A 21 -25.31 -34.98 4.37
N GLN A 22 -26.58 -34.60 4.46
CA GLN A 22 -27.06 -33.23 4.25
C GLN A 22 -26.48 -32.24 5.27
N LEU A 23 -26.46 -32.60 6.56
CA LEU A 23 -25.91 -31.76 7.63
C LEU A 23 -24.40 -31.60 7.51
N SER A 24 -23.69 -32.69 7.23
CA SER A 24 -22.23 -32.68 7.01
C SER A 24 -21.84 -31.81 5.80
N GLY A 25 -22.59 -31.91 4.70
CA GLY A 25 -22.39 -31.07 3.51
C GLY A 25 -22.63 -29.58 3.78
N ASN A 26 -23.71 -29.24 4.50
CA ASN A 26 -24.07 -27.85 4.76
C ASN A 26 -23.09 -27.16 5.74
N VAL A 27 -22.60 -27.88 6.76
CA VAL A 27 -21.57 -27.37 7.69
C VAL A 27 -20.25 -27.14 6.94
N ARG A 28 -19.84 -28.09 6.10
CA ARG A 28 -18.58 -28.01 5.33
C ARG A 28 -18.60 -26.84 4.33
N HIS A 29 -19.74 -26.61 3.65
CA HIS A 29 -19.92 -25.50 2.72
C HIS A 29 -20.00 -24.13 3.42
N LYS A 30 -20.67 -24.04 4.59
CA LYS A 30 -20.74 -22.84 5.42
C LYS A 30 -19.36 -22.42 5.94
N HIS A 31 -18.53 -23.40 6.32
CA HIS A 31 -17.16 -23.15 6.80
C HIS A 31 -16.23 -22.62 5.70
N MET A 32 -16.34 -23.13 4.48
CA MET A 32 -15.55 -22.68 3.34
C MET A 32 -15.89 -21.24 2.90
N LYS A 33 -17.18 -20.86 2.90
CA LYS A 33 -17.58 -19.48 2.58
C LYS A 33 -17.02 -18.47 3.59
N ARG A 34 -17.13 -18.75 4.90
CA ARG A 34 -16.61 -17.86 5.95
C ARG A 34 -15.09 -17.68 5.90
N ARG A 35 -14.33 -18.74 5.65
CA ARG A 35 -12.85 -18.65 5.51
C ARG A 35 -12.45 -17.78 4.32
N LYS A 36 -13.11 -17.93 3.16
CA LYS A 36 -12.87 -17.10 1.98
C LYS A 36 -13.20 -15.63 2.24
N THR A 37 -14.30 -15.35 2.94
CA THR A 37 -14.67 -13.98 3.32
C THR A 37 -13.65 -13.36 4.27
N ILE A 38 -13.17 -14.10 5.28
CA ILE A 38 -12.15 -13.59 6.21
C ILE A 38 -10.86 -13.24 5.45
N ILE A 39 -10.36 -14.15 4.59
CA ILE A 39 -9.15 -13.90 3.80
C ILE A 39 -9.31 -12.65 2.92
N LEU A 40 -10.45 -12.51 2.23
CA LEU A 40 -10.74 -11.33 1.41
C LEU A 40 -10.78 -10.04 2.23
N VAL A 41 -11.39 -10.07 3.41
CA VAL A 41 -11.45 -8.89 4.30
C VAL A 41 -10.06 -8.55 4.83
N THR A 42 -9.26 -9.53 5.24
CA THR A 42 -7.90 -9.29 5.73
C THR A 42 -7.03 -8.70 4.63
N VAL A 43 -7.02 -9.29 3.44
CA VAL A 43 -6.26 -8.78 2.29
C VAL A 43 -6.74 -7.37 1.91
N GLY A 44 -8.05 -7.15 1.84
CA GLY A 44 -8.63 -5.85 1.55
C GLY A 44 -8.22 -4.79 2.58
N LEU A 45 -8.20 -5.14 3.87
CA LEU A 45 -7.77 -4.25 4.94
C LEU A 45 -6.28 -3.91 4.83
N THR A 46 -5.42 -4.89 4.55
CA THR A 46 -3.98 -4.66 4.38
C THR A 46 -3.70 -3.74 3.19
N VAL A 47 -4.38 -3.96 2.05
CA VAL A 47 -4.26 -3.10 0.87
C VAL A 47 -4.76 -1.69 1.18
N ALA A 48 -5.91 -1.55 1.83
CA ALA A 48 -6.46 -0.25 2.21
C ALA A 48 -5.51 0.52 3.14
N LEU A 49 -4.93 -0.13 4.16
CA LEU A 49 -3.91 0.47 5.03
C LEU A 49 -2.66 0.88 4.25
N GLY A 50 -2.20 0.05 3.32
CA GLY A 50 -1.06 0.38 2.46
C GLY A 50 -1.34 1.61 1.59
N VAL A 51 -2.54 1.72 1.01
CA VAL A 51 -2.98 2.88 0.21
C VAL A 51 -3.07 4.14 1.07
N VAL A 52 -3.65 4.04 2.27
CA VAL A 52 -3.69 5.14 3.23
C VAL A 52 -2.28 5.61 3.58
N PHE A 53 -1.39 4.71 3.96
CA PHE A 53 0.01 5.05 4.27
C PHE A 53 0.72 5.72 3.07
N ARG A 54 0.46 5.22 1.86
CA ARG A 54 0.97 5.78 0.59
C ARG A 54 0.46 7.18 0.28
N ILE A 55 -0.70 7.57 0.81
CA ILE A 55 -1.30 8.91 0.64
C ILE A 55 -0.80 9.87 1.72
N PHE A 56 -0.64 9.40 2.96
CA PHE A 56 -0.29 10.24 4.11
C PHE A 56 1.22 10.46 4.30
N CYS A 57 2.08 9.58 3.80
CA CYS A 57 3.53 9.75 3.86
C CYS A 57 4.10 10.20 2.52
N GLY A 58 5.23 10.89 2.55
CA GLY A 58 6.00 11.26 1.37
C GLY A 58 7.50 11.20 1.65
N ILE A 59 8.27 11.06 0.58
CA ILE A 59 9.73 11.08 0.59
C ILE A 59 10.18 12.16 -0.37
N PHE A 60 10.93 13.13 0.15
CA PHE A 60 11.46 14.24 -0.60
C PHE A 60 12.97 14.07 -0.76
N VAL A 61 13.46 14.03 -1.99
CA VAL A 61 14.88 13.90 -2.30
C VAL A 61 15.43 15.24 -2.75
N ILE A 62 16.42 15.73 -2.01
CA ILE A 62 17.20 16.92 -2.29
C ILE A 62 18.51 16.46 -2.93
N GLN A 63 18.67 16.78 -4.21
CA GLN A 63 19.91 16.50 -4.92
C GLN A 63 21.05 17.34 -4.33
N PRO A 64 22.29 16.82 -4.27
CA PRO A 64 23.45 17.62 -3.94
C PRO A 64 23.55 18.82 -4.90
N ILE A 65 23.47 20.02 -4.33
CA ILE A 65 23.67 21.30 -5.02
C ILE A 65 24.82 22.00 -4.34
N GLY A 66 25.54 22.90 -5.01
CA GLY A 66 26.69 23.61 -4.40
C GLY A 66 26.40 24.29 -3.03
N ALA A 67 25.13 24.53 -2.69
CA ALA A 67 24.69 25.02 -1.38
C ALA A 67 24.41 23.92 -0.32
N VAL A 68 24.11 22.69 -0.74
CA VAL A 68 23.88 21.49 0.10
C VAL A 68 24.69 20.33 -0.52
N PRO A 69 25.98 20.21 -0.21
CA PRO A 69 26.90 19.32 -0.92
C PRO A 69 26.60 17.83 -0.72
N ASP A 70 26.02 17.44 0.41
CA ASP A 70 25.70 16.04 0.72
C ASP A 70 24.33 15.60 0.16
N GLY A 71 23.55 16.56 -0.37
CA GLY A 71 22.12 16.38 -0.60
C GLY A 71 21.39 15.96 0.68
N ALA A 72 20.14 15.54 0.54
CA ALA A 72 19.39 14.94 1.65
C ALA A 72 18.19 14.17 1.12
N THR A 73 17.73 13.18 1.87
CA THR A 73 16.42 12.60 1.66
C THR A 73 15.61 12.74 2.93
N ILE A 74 14.39 13.27 2.82
CA ILE A 74 13.54 13.63 3.95
C ILE A 74 12.25 12.83 3.84
N ILE A 75 11.93 12.06 4.87
CA ILE A 75 10.60 11.45 4.99
C ILE A 75 9.73 12.41 5.77
N TYR A 76 8.60 12.79 5.18
CA TYR A 76 7.70 13.77 5.76
C TYR A 76 6.25 13.29 5.71
N TRP A 77 5.45 13.83 6.61
CA TRP A 77 4.02 13.64 6.59
C TRP A 77 3.39 14.53 5.51
N ARG A 78 2.71 13.92 4.55
CA ARG A 78 2.16 14.57 3.36
C ARG A 78 0.80 15.25 3.60
N SER A 79 0.28 15.24 4.83
CA SER A 79 -1.01 15.88 5.15
C SER A 79 -1.05 17.35 4.69
N GLY A 80 -1.86 17.63 3.66
CA GLY A 80 -2.06 18.95 3.06
C GLY A 80 -1.10 19.32 1.91
N LEU A 81 -0.10 18.49 1.59
CA LEU A 81 0.82 18.73 0.47
C LEU A 81 0.40 17.90 -0.75
N ASN A 82 0.19 18.56 -1.89
CA ASN A 82 -0.05 17.91 -3.19
C ASN A 82 1.28 17.38 -3.78
N LEU A 83 1.98 16.57 -2.97
CA LEU A 83 3.19 15.79 -3.26
C LEU A 83 3.12 14.96 -4.55
N PRO A 84 4.21 14.37 -5.05
CA PRO A 84 4.21 12.92 -5.29
C PRO A 84 4.71 12.17 -4.04
N PHE A 85 4.60 10.82 -4.00
CA PHE A 85 5.07 10.07 -2.81
C PHE A 85 6.58 10.05 -2.75
N VAL A 86 7.22 9.99 -3.92
CA VAL A 86 8.63 10.32 -4.05
C VAL A 86 8.69 11.57 -4.91
N ALA A 87 9.22 12.64 -4.36
CA ALA A 87 9.31 13.94 -5.00
C ALA A 87 10.73 14.46 -4.89
N SER A 88 11.19 15.19 -5.89
CA SER A 88 12.44 15.96 -5.84
C SER A 88 12.19 17.35 -6.41
N ALA A 89 13.10 18.28 -6.14
CA ALA A 89 13.02 19.60 -6.75
C ALA A 89 13.01 19.50 -8.28
N ASP A 90 13.85 18.64 -8.85
CA ASP A 90 14.00 18.48 -10.30
C ASP A 90 12.76 17.87 -10.95
N GLY A 91 12.15 16.85 -10.33
CA GLY A 91 10.90 16.28 -10.83
C GLY A 91 9.77 17.30 -10.89
N ILE A 92 9.68 18.18 -9.89
CA ILE A 92 8.67 19.26 -9.86
C ILE A 92 8.94 20.31 -10.94
N LEU A 93 10.21 20.65 -11.18
CA LEU A 93 10.59 21.61 -12.22
C LEU A 93 10.33 21.06 -13.63
N GLU A 94 10.65 19.79 -13.85
CA GLU A 94 10.40 19.09 -15.11
C GLU A 94 8.89 19.08 -15.42
N ASP A 95 8.05 18.78 -14.43
CA ASP A 95 6.58 18.82 -14.58
C ASP A 95 6.03 20.23 -14.83
N SER A 96 6.81 21.27 -14.50
CA SER A 96 6.39 22.68 -14.61
C SER A 96 6.76 23.34 -15.94
N ASP A 97 7.32 22.61 -16.92
CA ASP A 97 7.79 23.10 -18.24
C ASP A 97 8.83 24.25 -18.17
N ALA A 98 9.28 24.61 -16.97
CA ALA A 98 10.21 25.72 -16.71
C ALA A 98 11.69 25.31 -16.91
N GLY A 99 11.95 24.02 -17.11
CA GLY A 99 13.28 23.44 -17.19
C GLY A 99 14.00 23.37 -15.84
N VAL A 100 14.93 22.42 -15.70
CA VAL A 100 15.70 22.23 -14.48
C VAL A 100 16.87 23.24 -14.43
N SER A 101 16.77 24.22 -13.52
CA SER A 101 17.83 25.22 -13.28
C SER A 101 18.22 25.29 -11.80
N LEU A 102 19.44 25.74 -11.50
CA LEU A 102 19.91 25.94 -10.11
C LEU A 102 18.99 26.87 -9.32
N LEU A 103 18.54 27.96 -9.96
CA LEU A 103 17.63 28.93 -9.34
C LEU A 103 16.27 28.30 -9.07
N GLY A 104 15.69 27.58 -10.04
CA GLY A 104 14.39 26.93 -9.86
C GLY A 104 14.42 25.86 -8.75
N ARG A 105 15.51 25.06 -8.68
CA ARG A 105 15.75 24.13 -7.56
C ARG A 105 15.71 24.87 -6.23
N GLY A 106 16.41 26.01 -6.13
CA GLY A 106 16.41 26.88 -4.96
C GLY A 106 15.02 27.40 -4.58
N ILE A 107 14.21 27.84 -5.55
CA ILE A 107 12.84 28.32 -5.30
C ILE A 107 11.94 27.18 -4.80
N VAL A 108 11.99 26.01 -5.42
CA VAL A 108 11.16 24.87 -4.99
C VAL A 108 11.59 24.39 -3.61
N LEU A 109 12.89 24.30 -3.36
CA LEU A 109 13.40 24.01 -2.03
C LEU A 109 12.96 25.06 -1.00
N ALA A 110 13.03 26.35 -1.30
CA ALA A 110 12.58 27.40 -0.38
C ALA A 110 11.08 27.30 -0.07
N LYS A 111 10.24 27.07 -1.09
CA LYS A 111 8.79 26.89 -0.92
C LYS A 111 8.44 25.65 -0.11
N LEU A 112 9.22 24.58 -0.24
CA LEU A 112 8.96 23.30 0.42
C LEU A 112 9.72 23.14 1.73
N ALA A 113 10.74 23.96 2.01
CA ALA A 113 11.58 23.84 3.20
C ALA A 113 10.78 23.97 4.50
N GLU A 114 9.94 24.99 4.61
CA GLU A 114 9.07 25.20 5.78
C GLU A 114 8.08 24.04 5.98
N PRO A 115 7.21 23.72 4.99
CA PRO A 115 6.20 22.69 5.21
C PRO A 115 6.79 21.29 5.39
N ILE A 116 7.95 20.99 4.77
CA ILE A 116 8.67 19.73 4.96
C ILE A 116 9.31 19.68 6.35
N ARG A 117 9.98 20.74 6.82
CA ARG A 117 10.61 20.75 8.16
C ARG A 117 9.60 20.57 9.29
N GLU A 118 8.43 21.19 9.18
CA GLU A 118 7.37 21.04 10.20
C GLU A 118 6.80 19.63 10.27
N ARG A 119 6.85 18.90 9.17
CA ARG A 119 6.26 17.56 9.00
C ARG A 119 7.33 16.48 8.85
N GLU A 120 8.58 16.82 9.13
CA GLU A 120 9.73 15.94 9.00
C GLU A 120 9.66 14.85 10.05
N ILE A 121 9.74 13.61 9.60
CA ILE A 121 9.86 12.44 10.48
C ILE A 121 11.33 12.11 10.66
N THR A 122 12.08 12.06 9.56
CA THR A 122 13.51 11.78 9.56
C THR A 122 14.19 12.29 8.29
N ARG A 123 15.48 12.58 8.40
CA ARG A 123 16.36 12.92 7.29
C ARG A 123 17.53 11.96 7.22
N PHE A 124 17.90 11.58 6.01
CA PHE A 124 19.05 10.74 5.71
C PHE A 124 19.84 11.31 4.52
N VAL A 125 20.98 10.70 4.22
CA VAL A 125 21.85 11.10 3.11
C VAL A 125 21.12 10.90 1.78
N TYR A 126 21.52 11.65 0.76
CA TYR A 126 21.00 11.51 -0.59
C TYR A 126 21.01 10.05 -1.08
N SER A 127 19.92 9.63 -1.73
CA SER A 127 19.80 8.33 -2.39
C SER A 127 19.42 8.51 -3.85
N GLU A 128 20.34 8.12 -4.74
CA GLU A 128 20.17 8.23 -6.19
C GLU A 128 18.99 7.40 -6.72
N TRP A 129 18.73 6.24 -6.11
CA TRP A 129 17.60 5.40 -6.48
C TRP A 129 16.24 6.08 -6.29
N LEU A 130 16.05 6.77 -5.16
CA LEU A 130 14.82 7.54 -4.94
C LEU A 130 14.76 8.77 -5.84
N TYR A 131 15.91 9.38 -6.12
CA TYR A 131 15.98 10.50 -7.03
C TYR A 131 15.51 10.11 -8.44
N LEU A 132 16.08 9.06 -9.02
CA LEU A 132 15.66 8.51 -10.31
C LEU A 132 14.18 8.14 -10.34
N TRP A 133 13.64 7.62 -9.23
CA TRP A 133 12.21 7.32 -9.16
C TRP A 133 11.34 8.59 -9.21
N SER A 134 11.81 9.68 -8.61
CA SER A 134 11.10 10.97 -8.62
C SER A 134 11.13 11.68 -9.98
N THR A 135 12.19 11.49 -10.77
CA THR A 135 12.41 12.15 -12.07
C THR A 135 12.05 11.27 -13.26
N GLY A 136 11.46 10.09 -13.02
CA GLY A 136 11.10 9.14 -14.09
C GLY A 136 12.31 8.52 -14.80
N GLY A 137 13.46 8.42 -14.11
CA GLY A 137 14.70 7.84 -14.63
C GLY A 137 15.66 8.84 -15.27
N LYS A 138 15.38 10.14 -15.20
CA LYS A 138 16.26 11.19 -15.71
C LYS A 138 17.19 11.68 -14.61
N SER A 139 18.49 11.80 -14.90
CA SER A 139 19.44 12.42 -13.99
C SER A 139 19.81 13.82 -14.47
N TYR A 140 19.67 14.82 -13.61
CA TYR A 140 20.06 16.20 -13.90
C TYR A 140 21.32 16.53 -13.11
N GLU A 141 22.47 16.24 -13.72
CA GLU A 141 23.78 16.42 -13.09
C GLU A 141 24.35 17.79 -13.50
N HIS A 142 23.96 18.85 -12.80
CA HIS A 142 24.40 20.23 -13.08
C HIS A 142 24.65 21.05 -11.81
#